data_AF-A0AA43DFX5-F1
#
_entry.id   AF-A0AA43DFX5-F1
#
_cell.length_a   1.000
_cell.length_b   1.000
_cell.length_c   1.000
_cell.angle_alpha   90.00
_cell.angle_beta   90.00
_cell.angle_gamma   90.00
#
_symmetry.space_group_name_H-M   'P 1'
#
loop_
_entity.id
_entity.type
_entity.pdbx_description
1 polymer ?
#
loop_
_entity_poly.entity_id
_entity_poly.type
_entity_poly.pdbx_seq_one_letter_code
_entity_poly.pdbx_strand_id
1 'polypeptide(L)'
;MNLRVEEQRTEPRVAVQFQALVSGSVESEGMGTILDLSRNGCCLESQLLMLPGLSLELRIAVPGFEWALMIDGADVQWADEDRAGLAFVRMRETERERLSELVAARLAKGDDIGDDAQGELIPFEFQGLEAVLSKDPQLAITTGLAWFAQDRAEFPFRGGSLLRRAFPTCTPELATSLGELVKAGGDAEGDFTLALLQNYLGSTSTDSVLRELVSRFSHDERILSGVRTFIHSIGAIVPTGEFGLAEAWQVKKKSLTRWLTDERQAVKAFADQHIAELARMIAAERHRVETERELRERSRYEDESGHDHGYRPKPF
;
A
#
# COMPACT_ATOMS: atom_id res chain seq x y z
N MET A 1 -37.16 -12.97 -6.77
CA MET A 1 -36.57 -12.56 -8.06
C MET A 1 -35.06 -12.51 -7.87
N ASN A 2 -34.31 -13.33 -8.61
CA ASN A 2 -32.84 -13.33 -8.55
C ASN A 2 -32.33 -12.05 -9.20
N LEU A 3 -31.80 -11.13 -8.41
CA LEU A 3 -30.97 -10.04 -8.91
C LEU A 3 -29.68 -10.69 -9.43
N ARG A 4 -29.60 -10.86 -10.74
CA ARG A 4 -28.31 -11.06 -11.41
C ARG A 4 -27.50 -9.80 -11.14
N VAL A 5 -26.49 -9.92 -10.29
CA VAL A 5 -25.41 -8.93 -10.23
C VAL A 5 -24.81 -8.90 -11.63
N GLU A 6 -25.02 -7.81 -12.35
CA GLU A 6 -24.48 -7.64 -13.68
C GLU A 6 -22.95 -7.73 -13.61
N GLU A 7 -22.40 -8.61 -14.44
CA GLU A 7 -20.97 -8.83 -14.58
C GLU A 7 -20.35 -7.58 -15.23
N GLN A 8 -20.03 -6.55 -14.41
CA GLN A 8 -19.33 -5.32 -14.80
C GLN A 8 -17.84 -5.57 -15.12
N ARG A 9 -17.53 -6.68 -15.78
CA ARG A 9 -16.15 -7.03 -16.13
C ARG A 9 -15.76 -6.31 -17.42
N THR A 10 -14.83 -5.37 -17.31
CA THR A 10 -14.35 -4.54 -18.43
C THR A 10 -13.13 -5.11 -19.15
N GLU A 11 -12.41 -6.04 -18.53
CA GLU A 11 -11.13 -6.57 -19.01
C GLU A 11 -11.17 -8.10 -19.15
N PRO A 12 -10.59 -8.66 -20.23
CA PRO A 12 -10.47 -10.11 -20.40
C PRO A 12 -9.54 -10.71 -19.35
N ARG A 13 -9.92 -11.88 -18.81
CA ARG A 13 -9.13 -12.65 -17.85
C ARG A 13 -8.64 -13.94 -18.47
N VAL A 14 -7.44 -14.36 -18.09
CA VAL A 14 -6.86 -15.64 -18.43
C VAL A 14 -6.77 -16.51 -17.18
N ALA A 15 -7.19 -17.76 -17.30
CA ALA A 15 -7.03 -18.74 -16.23
C ALA A 15 -5.54 -19.08 -16.08
N VAL A 16 -5.06 -19.13 -14.84
CA VAL A 16 -3.66 -19.43 -14.50
C VAL A 16 -3.60 -20.21 -13.19
N GLN A 17 -2.46 -20.85 -12.92
CA GLN A 17 -2.13 -21.37 -11.59
C GLN A 17 -0.71 -20.96 -11.20
N PHE A 18 -0.56 -19.71 -10.74
CA PHE A 18 0.74 -19.18 -10.34
C PHE A 18 0.86 -19.05 -8.84
N GLN A 19 2.01 -19.44 -8.29
CA GLN A 19 2.30 -19.22 -6.89
C GLN A 19 2.58 -17.72 -6.65
N ALA A 20 2.05 -17.18 -5.56
CA ALA A 20 2.26 -15.80 -5.16
C ALA A 20 2.70 -15.69 -3.70
N LEU A 21 3.69 -14.85 -3.44
CA LEU A 21 3.95 -14.32 -2.10
C LEU A 21 3.09 -13.07 -1.92
N VAL A 22 2.37 -13.02 -0.80
CA VAL A 22 1.44 -11.96 -0.45
C VAL A 22 1.98 -11.27 0.80
N SER A 23 2.07 -9.94 0.77
CA SER A 23 2.52 -9.14 1.91
C SER A 23 1.59 -7.96 2.15
N GLY A 24 1.44 -7.52 3.41
CA GLY A 24 0.60 -6.38 3.79
C GLY A 24 -0.77 -6.70 4.41
N SER A 25 -1.09 -7.97 4.64
CA SER A 25 -2.23 -8.37 5.48
C SER A 25 -1.97 -8.07 6.97
N VAL A 26 -3.05 -8.02 7.76
CA VAL A 26 -3.03 -7.75 9.22
C VAL A 26 -2.16 -8.76 9.98
N GLU A 27 -2.01 -9.95 9.42
CA GLU A 27 -1.04 -10.98 9.80
C GLU A 27 0.04 -11.05 8.71
N SER A 28 1.30 -11.30 9.10
CA SER A 28 2.52 -11.31 8.26
C SER A 28 2.41 -11.93 6.86
N GLU A 29 3.46 -11.71 6.05
CA GLU A 29 3.66 -12.31 4.72
C GLU A 29 3.21 -13.78 4.66
N GLY A 30 2.56 -14.18 3.58
CA GLY A 30 2.10 -15.56 3.39
C GLY A 30 1.95 -15.93 1.92
N MET A 31 1.67 -17.20 1.67
CA MET A 31 1.60 -17.74 0.32
C MET A 31 0.15 -17.81 -0.18
N GLY A 32 -0.01 -17.75 -1.50
CA GLY A 32 -1.28 -18.00 -2.15
C GLY A 32 -1.11 -18.41 -3.61
N THR A 33 -2.21 -18.76 -4.25
CA THR A 33 -2.25 -19.15 -5.66
C THR A 33 -3.11 -18.17 -6.44
N ILE A 34 -2.57 -17.63 -7.52
CA ILE A 34 -3.31 -16.82 -8.48
C ILE A 34 -4.06 -17.77 -9.41
N LEU A 35 -5.39 -17.64 -9.44
CA LEU A 35 -6.31 -18.49 -10.21
C LEU A 35 -6.68 -17.87 -11.57
N ASP A 36 -6.70 -16.55 -11.63
CA ASP A 36 -6.90 -15.81 -12.87
C ASP A 36 -6.12 -14.48 -12.86
N LEU A 37 -5.78 -14.00 -14.06
CA LEU A 37 -5.09 -12.73 -14.28
C LEU A 37 -5.77 -11.91 -15.37
N SER A 38 -5.88 -10.60 -15.13
CA SER A 38 -6.14 -9.56 -16.13
C SER A 38 -5.06 -8.49 -16.02
N ARG A 39 -5.10 -7.48 -16.91
CA ARG A 39 -4.18 -6.33 -16.82
C ARG A 39 -4.36 -5.51 -15.54
N ASN A 40 -5.55 -5.54 -14.94
CA ASN A 40 -5.92 -4.68 -13.83
C ASN A 40 -6.27 -5.44 -12.53
N GLY A 41 -6.08 -6.75 -12.48
CA GLY A 41 -6.42 -7.51 -11.28
C GLY A 41 -6.28 -9.01 -11.44
N CYS A 42 -6.49 -9.72 -10.34
CA CYS A 42 -6.41 -11.17 -10.26
C CYS A 42 -7.39 -11.74 -9.22
N CYS A 43 -7.59 -13.04 -9.28
CA CYS A 43 -8.19 -13.82 -8.20
C CYS A 43 -7.07 -14.55 -7.44
N LEU A 44 -7.01 -14.35 -6.12
CA LEU A 44 -6.04 -14.97 -5.22
C LEU A 44 -6.76 -15.97 -4.31
N GLU A 45 -6.23 -17.18 -4.20
CA GLU A 45 -6.60 -18.17 -3.19
C GLU A 45 -5.50 -18.26 -2.13
N SER A 46 -5.85 -18.07 -0.85
CA SER A 46 -4.90 -18.07 0.27
C SER A 46 -5.62 -18.31 1.61
N GLN A 47 -4.91 -18.86 2.59
CA GLN A 47 -5.40 -18.99 3.96
C GLN A 47 -5.24 -17.72 4.79
N LEU A 48 -4.66 -16.65 4.22
CA LEU A 48 -4.52 -15.37 4.89
C LEU A 48 -5.89 -14.69 5.06
N LEU A 49 -6.11 -14.09 6.23
CA LEU A 49 -7.32 -13.30 6.48
C LEU A 49 -7.27 -12.00 5.65
N MET A 50 -8.15 -11.91 4.66
CA MET A 50 -8.27 -10.75 3.77
C MET A 50 -9.58 -10.00 4.02
N LEU A 51 -9.50 -8.69 4.17
CA LEU A 51 -10.66 -7.81 4.36
C LEU A 51 -10.78 -6.85 3.18
N PRO A 52 -12.00 -6.61 2.65
CA PRO A 52 -12.22 -5.60 1.61
C PRO A 52 -11.66 -4.24 2.00
N GLY A 53 -11.00 -3.57 1.05
CA GLY A 53 -10.34 -2.28 1.24
C GLY A 53 -8.89 -2.35 1.76
N LEU A 54 -8.39 -3.53 2.12
CA LEU A 54 -6.95 -3.71 2.36
C LEU A 54 -6.17 -3.64 1.04
N SER A 55 -4.96 -3.11 1.10
CA SER A 55 -4.04 -3.04 -0.04
C SER A 55 -2.87 -3.99 0.18
N LEU A 56 -2.71 -4.96 -0.74
CA LEU A 56 -1.70 -6.01 -0.67
C LEU A 56 -0.57 -5.75 -1.67
N GLU A 57 0.63 -6.23 -1.36
CA GLU A 57 1.73 -6.38 -2.30
C GLU A 57 1.85 -7.85 -2.73
N LEU A 58 2.02 -8.11 -4.03
CA LEU A 58 2.10 -9.45 -4.59
C LEU A 58 3.42 -9.66 -5.33
N ARG A 59 4.02 -10.84 -5.16
CA ARG A 59 5.09 -11.34 -6.02
C ARG A 59 4.64 -12.65 -6.66
N ILE A 60 4.34 -12.62 -7.95
CA ILE A 60 3.74 -13.74 -8.68
C ILE A 60 4.83 -14.47 -9.47
N ALA A 61 5.06 -15.75 -9.18
CA ALA A 61 5.95 -16.60 -9.97
C ALA A 61 5.26 -16.98 -11.29
N VAL A 62 5.67 -16.30 -12.36
CA VAL A 62 5.20 -16.60 -13.71
C VAL A 62 6.19 -17.55 -14.38
N PRO A 63 5.76 -18.73 -14.87
CA PRO A 63 6.63 -19.65 -15.59
C PRO A 63 7.30 -18.98 -16.80
N GLY A 64 8.61 -19.15 -16.93
CA GLY A 64 9.40 -18.55 -18.00
C GLY A 64 9.84 -17.09 -17.74
N PHE A 65 9.40 -16.46 -16.65
CA PHE A 65 9.99 -15.20 -16.21
C PHE A 65 11.22 -15.47 -15.34
N GLU A 66 12.28 -14.69 -15.54
CA GLU A 66 13.50 -14.76 -14.72
C GLU A 66 13.26 -14.26 -13.28
N TRP A 67 12.34 -13.31 -13.12
CA TRP A 67 11.97 -12.71 -11.85
C TRP A 67 10.45 -12.70 -11.68
N ALA A 68 9.97 -12.74 -10.44
CA ALA A 68 8.54 -12.63 -10.16
C ALA A 68 7.93 -11.36 -10.80
N LEU A 69 6.67 -11.44 -11.21
CA LEU A 69 5.87 -10.28 -11.57
C LEU A 69 5.47 -9.57 -10.27
N MET A 70 5.75 -8.27 -10.21
CA MET A 70 5.64 -7.48 -8.98
C MET A 70 4.41 -6.56 -9.04
N ILE A 71 3.54 -6.67 -8.04
CA ILE A 71 2.37 -5.80 -7.85
C ILE A 71 2.54 -5.05 -6.52
N ASP A 72 2.75 -3.74 -6.59
CA ASP A 72 3.09 -2.89 -5.43
C ASP A 72 1.85 -2.42 -4.63
N GLY A 73 0.66 -2.70 -5.14
CA GLY A 73 -0.60 -2.35 -4.50
C GLY A 73 -1.77 -2.98 -5.23
N ALA A 74 -2.41 -3.91 -4.55
CA ALA A 74 -3.57 -4.64 -5.02
C ALA A 74 -4.68 -4.52 -3.96
N ASP A 75 -5.71 -3.74 -4.25
CA ASP A 75 -6.79 -3.50 -3.31
C ASP A 75 -7.79 -4.65 -3.34
N VAL A 76 -8.09 -5.21 -2.17
CA VAL A 76 -9.10 -6.26 -1.99
C VAL A 76 -10.48 -5.69 -2.30
N GLN A 77 -11.06 -6.09 -3.42
CA GLN A 77 -12.40 -5.65 -3.84
C GLN A 77 -13.50 -6.45 -3.15
N TRP A 78 -13.25 -7.74 -2.95
CA TRP A 78 -14.09 -8.67 -2.22
C TRP A 78 -13.22 -9.78 -1.65
N ALA A 79 -13.67 -10.39 -0.56
CA ALA A 79 -13.07 -11.57 0.03
C ALA A 79 -14.18 -12.55 0.44
N ASP A 80 -13.91 -13.83 0.23
CA ASP A 80 -14.67 -14.99 0.71
C ASP A 80 -13.75 -15.85 1.60
N GLU A 81 -14.16 -17.05 2.02
CA GLU A 81 -13.42 -17.88 3.00
C GLU A 81 -11.92 -18.04 2.70
N ASP A 82 -11.54 -18.40 1.47
CA ASP A 82 -10.16 -18.62 1.06
C ASP A 82 -9.77 -17.86 -0.21
N ARG A 83 -10.64 -16.98 -0.70
CA ARG A 83 -10.46 -16.30 -2.00
C ARG A 83 -10.67 -14.80 -1.89
N ALA A 84 -9.89 -14.05 -2.65
CA ALA A 84 -10.05 -12.62 -2.79
C ALA A 84 -9.90 -12.16 -4.23
N GLY A 85 -10.77 -11.22 -4.63
CA GLY A 85 -10.62 -10.48 -5.87
C GLY A 85 -9.80 -9.23 -5.63
N LEU A 86 -8.67 -9.10 -6.34
CA LEU A 86 -7.74 -8.00 -6.16
C LEU A 86 -7.75 -7.09 -7.39
N ALA A 87 -7.76 -5.78 -7.17
CA ALA A 87 -7.59 -4.77 -8.22
C ALA A 87 -6.21 -4.12 -8.11
N PHE A 88 -5.45 -4.13 -9.20
CA PHE A 88 -4.11 -3.55 -9.24
C PHE A 88 -4.19 -2.02 -9.31
N VAL A 89 -3.91 -1.37 -8.18
CA VAL A 89 -3.95 0.08 -8.04
C VAL A 89 -2.56 0.72 -8.16
N ARG A 90 -1.50 -0.04 -7.83
CA ARG A 90 -0.11 0.40 -7.99
C ARG A 90 0.73 -0.71 -8.63
N MET A 91 1.29 -0.38 -9.78
CA MET A 91 2.17 -1.25 -10.54
C MET A 91 3.06 -0.39 -11.44
N ARG A 92 4.33 -0.75 -11.55
CA ARG A 92 5.33 -0.10 -12.41
C ARG A 92 5.00 -0.32 -13.88
N GLU A 93 5.43 0.60 -14.73
CA GLU A 93 5.18 0.49 -16.18
C GLU A 93 5.83 -0.76 -16.78
N THR A 94 7.06 -1.08 -16.39
CA THR A 94 7.75 -2.30 -16.82
C THR A 94 6.99 -3.58 -16.42
N GLU A 95 6.43 -3.63 -15.22
CA GLU A 95 5.60 -4.74 -14.76
C GLU A 95 4.24 -4.77 -15.47
N ARG A 96 3.67 -3.61 -15.79
CA ARG A 96 2.44 -3.49 -16.61
C ARG A 96 2.64 -3.99 -18.02
N GLU A 97 3.79 -3.70 -18.63
CA GLU A 97 4.19 -4.21 -19.94
C GLU A 97 4.35 -5.73 -19.88
N ARG A 98 5.13 -6.26 -18.91
CA ARG A 98 5.30 -7.70 -18.69
C ARG A 98 3.97 -8.43 -18.48
N LEU A 99 3.07 -7.88 -17.66
CA LEU A 99 1.72 -8.42 -17.44
C LEU A 99 0.87 -8.34 -18.71
N SER A 100 0.94 -7.23 -19.45
CA SER A 100 0.18 -7.05 -20.68
C SER A 100 0.60 -8.05 -21.76
N GLU A 101 1.89 -8.31 -21.90
CA GLU A 101 2.44 -9.32 -22.80
C GLU A 101 2.03 -10.74 -22.35
N LEU A 102 2.12 -11.03 -21.06
CA LEU A 102 1.70 -12.31 -20.49
C LEU A 102 0.22 -12.60 -20.78
N VAL A 103 -0.67 -11.65 -20.45
CA VAL A 103 -2.11 -11.79 -20.69
C VAL A 103 -2.40 -11.92 -22.18
N ALA A 104 -1.76 -11.13 -23.05
CA ALA A 104 -1.95 -11.23 -24.49
C ALA A 104 -1.49 -12.59 -25.05
N ALA A 105 -0.35 -13.09 -24.60
CA ALA A 105 0.18 -14.39 -25.02
C ALA A 105 -0.73 -15.55 -24.59
N ARG A 106 -1.36 -15.46 -23.42
CA ARG A 106 -2.31 -16.46 -22.92
C ARG A 106 -3.64 -16.43 -23.68
N LEU A 107 -4.19 -15.25 -23.92
CA LEU A 107 -5.40 -15.09 -24.74
C LEU A 107 -5.20 -15.66 -26.17
N ALA A 108 -3.99 -15.58 -26.72
CA ALA A 108 -3.68 -16.11 -28.04
C ALA A 108 -3.55 -17.65 -28.08
N LYS A 109 -3.20 -18.30 -26.95
CA LYS A 109 -3.00 -19.76 -26.87
C LYS A 109 -4.27 -20.55 -26.51
N GLY A 110 -5.31 -19.88 -25.97
CA GLY A 110 -6.54 -20.54 -25.49
C GLY A 110 -6.35 -21.23 -24.13
N ASP A 111 -7.45 -21.61 -23.48
CA ASP A 111 -7.53 -22.08 -22.06
C ASP A 111 -6.89 -23.45 -21.78
N ASP A 112 -5.75 -23.77 -22.40
CA ASP A 112 -5.01 -24.99 -22.07
C ASP A 112 -4.19 -24.76 -20.79
N ILE A 113 -4.82 -25.07 -19.66
CA ILE A 113 -4.24 -25.02 -18.30
C ILE A 113 -3.11 -26.07 -18.12
N GLY A 114 -2.95 -26.99 -19.07
CA GLY A 114 -2.17 -28.22 -18.93
C GLY A 114 -0.64 -28.10 -18.82
N ASP A 115 -0.06 -26.92 -18.97
CA ASP A 115 1.41 -26.73 -18.98
C ASP A 115 1.90 -25.51 -18.17
N ASP A 116 1.08 -25.02 -17.22
CA ASP A 116 1.58 -24.13 -16.17
C ASP A 116 2.39 -24.96 -15.16
N ALA A 117 3.56 -25.45 -15.59
CA ALA A 117 4.54 -26.03 -14.70
C ALA A 117 4.75 -25.04 -13.54
N GLN A 118 4.29 -25.43 -12.35
CA GLN A 118 4.22 -24.58 -11.16
C GLN A 118 5.56 -23.86 -11.00
N GLY A 119 5.57 -22.56 -11.33
CA GLY A 119 6.74 -21.73 -11.11
C GLY A 119 7.05 -21.80 -9.63
N GLU A 120 8.12 -22.49 -9.26
CA GLU A 120 8.50 -22.65 -7.87
C GLU A 120 8.90 -21.26 -7.37
N LEU A 121 8.05 -20.66 -6.53
CA LEU A 121 8.49 -19.56 -5.69
C LEU A 121 9.52 -20.17 -4.74
N ILE A 122 10.81 -20.04 -5.07
CA ILE A 122 11.85 -20.18 -4.07
C ILE A 122 11.53 -19.11 -3.03
N PRO A 123 11.15 -19.46 -1.79
CA PRO A 123 10.83 -18.46 -0.78
C PRO A 123 12.12 -17.71 -0.46
N PHE A 124 12.29 -16.51 -1.00
CA PHE A 124 13.36 -15.59 -0.60
C PHE A 124 12.96 -14.87 0.70
N GLU A 125 12.57 -15.64 1.71
CA GLU A 125 12.68 -15.12 3.06
C GLU A 125 14.14 -15.21 3.44
N PHE A 126 14.81 -14.06 3.50
CA PHE A 126 16.12 -13.98 4.13
C PHE A 126 15.96 -14.11 5.65
N GLN A 127 15.57 -15.30 6.12
CA GLN A 127 15.45 -15.59 7.54
C GLN A 127 16.83 -15.40 8.20
N GLY A 128 16.89 -14.55 9.22
CA GLY A 128 18.13 -14.25 9.93
C GLY A 128 19.02 -13.18 9.28
N LEU A 129 18.56 -12.50 8.21
CA LEU A 129 19.30 -11.37 7.65
C LEU A 129 19.50 -10.26 8.69
N GLU A 130 18.48 -10.03 9.51
CA GLU A 130 18.55 -9.16 10.69
C GLU A 130 19.72 -9.54 11.60
N ALA A 131 19.89 -10.82 11.96
CA ALA A 131 20.91 -11.27 12.92
C ALA A 131 22.36 -11.00 12.46
N VAL A 132 22.56 -10.75 11.16
CA VAL A 132 23.86 -10.47 10.57
C VAL A 132 23.97 -9.00 10.16
N LEU A 133 23.05 -8.50 9.33
CA LEU A 133 23.13 -7.17 8.72
C LEU A 133 22.71 -6.05 9.68
N SER A 134 21.87 -6.31 10.69
CA SER A 134 21.50 -5.27 11.67
C SER A 134 22.68 -4.76 12.50
N LYS A 135 23.79 -5.52 12.54
CA LYS A 135 25.00 -5.19 13.30
C LYS A 135 25.76 -3.99 12.74
N ASP A 136 25.52 -3.62 11.49
CA ASP A 136 26.22 -2.51 10.84
C ASP A 136 25.25 -1.62 10.02
N PRO A 137 24.57 -0.67 10.68
CA PRO A 137 23.69 0.29 10.00
C PRO A 137 24.42 1.17 8.98
N GLN A 138 25.71 1.45 9.19
CA GLN A 138 26.48 2.33 8.30
C GLN A 138 26.80 1.63 6.99
N LEU A 139 27.18 0.35 7.03
CA LEU A 139 27.35 -0.47 5.83
C LEU A 139 26.03 -0.58 5.05
N ALA A 140 24.92 -0.79 5.75
CA ALA A 140 23.60 -0.86 5.15
C ALA A 140 23.21 0.43 4.43
N ILE A 141 23.43 1.59 5.06
CA ILE A 141 23.19 2.92 4.46
C ILE A 141 24.08 3.15 3.25
N THR A 142 25.38 2.88 3.37
CA THR A 142 26.35 3.09 2.28
C THR A 142 26.03 2.23 1.07
N THR A 143 25.68 0.96 1.31
CA THR A 143 25.26 0.03 0.26
C THR A 143 23.93 0.46 -0.37
N GLY A 144 22.97 0.89 0.46
CA GLY A 144 21.69 1.42 0.01
C GLY A 144 21.85 2.65 -0.89
N LEU A 145 22.72 3.59 -0.52
CA LEU A 145 23.04 4.76 -1.33
C LEU A 145 23.60 4.37 -2.69
N ALA A 146 24.51 3.38 -2.73
CA ALA A 146 25.07 2.90 -3.98
C ALA A 146 24.01 2.26 -4.89
N TRP A 147 23.03 1.53 -4.33
CA TRP A 147 21.90 0.99 -5.09
C TRP A 147 20.93 2.09 -5.55
N PHE A 148 20.64 3.07 -4.69
CA PHE A 148 19.79 4.20 -5.03
C PHE A 148 20.38 5.05 -6.17
N ALA A 149 21.70 5.23 -6.18
CA ALA A 149 22.39 5.95 -7.25
C ALA A 149 22.28 5.25 -8.60
N GLN A 150 22.13 3.91 -8.62
CA GLN A 150 21.95 3.13 -9.85
C GLN A 150 20.52 3.23 -10.38
N ASP A 151 19.53 3.07 -9.49
CA ASP A 151 18.13 3.17 -9.87
C ASP A 151 17.27 3.73 -8.73
N ARG A 152 16.99 5.04 -8.82
CA ARG A 152 16.20 5.77 -7.82
C ARG A 152 14.74 5.32 -7.78
N ALA A 153 14.18 4.97 -8.93
CA ALA A 153 12.76 4.62 -9.05
C ALA A 153 12.49 3.21 -8.49
N GLU A 154 13.42 2.30 -8.71
CA GLU A 154 13.33 0.92 -8.25
C GLU A 154 13.75 0.74 -6.79
N PHE A 155 14.59 1.64 -6.27
CA PHE A 155 15.18 1.49 -4.95
C PHE A 155 14.16 1.24 -3.82
N PRO A 156 13.06 2.00 -3.66
CA PRO A 156 12.13 1.78 -2.54
C PRO A 156 11.65 0.33 -2.43
N PHE A 157 11.49 -0.34 -3.57
CA PHE A 157 10.90 -1.67 -3.69
C PHE A 157 11.94 -2.80 -3.73
N ARG A 158 13.18 -2.49 -4.14
CA ARG A 158 14.30 -3.43 -4.15
C ARG A 158 15.20 -3.20 -2.95
N GLY A 159 16.12 -2.24 -3.06
CA GLY A 159 17.10 -1.92 -2.03
C GLY A 159 16.45 -1.55 -0.70
N GLY A 160 15.45 -0.67 -0.71
CA GLY A 160 14.66 -0.29 0.47
C GLY A 160 13.94 -1.47 1.11
N SER A 161 13.32 -2.34 0.30
CA SER A 161 12.63 -3.55 0.78
C SER A 161 13.60 -4.59 1.37
N LEU A 162 14.82 -4.70 0.84
CA LEU A 162 15.88 -5.54 1.40
C LEU A 162 16.40 -4.97 2.71
N LEU A 163 16.64 -3.66 2.76
CA LEU A 163 17.06 -2.97 3.99
C LEU A 163 16.00 -3.08 5.08
N ARG A 164 14.71 -2.98 4.75
CA ARG A 164 13.61 -3.25 5.67
C ARG A 164 13.63 -4.69 6.22
N ARG A 165 14.07 -5.68 5.44
CA ARG A 165 14.22 -7.06 5.94
C ARG A 165 15.41 -7.21 6.88
N ALA A 166 16.51 -6.48 6.62
CA ALA A 166 17.66 -6.43 7.50
C ALA A 166 17.39 -5.63 8.80
N PHE A 167 16.53 -4.62 8.72
CA PHE A 167 16.09 -3.78 9.82
C PHE A 167 14.55 -3.74 9.80
N PRO A 168 13.84 -4.71 10.41
CA PRO A 168 12.38 -4.81 10.35
C PRO A 168 11.64 -3.60 10.90
N THR A 169 12.26 -2.92 11.87
CA THR A 169 11.84 -1.63 12.38
C THR A 169 12.92 -0.60 12.14
N CYS A 170 12.54 0.67 12.02
CA CYS A 170 13.54 1.74 12.01
C CYS A 170 14.08 1.86 13.44
N THR A 171 15.20 1.19 13.73
CA THR A 171 15.80 1.22 15.06
C THR A 171 16.34 2.62 15.36
N PRO A 172 16.45 3.02 16.63
CA PRO A 172 17.04 4.31 16.99
C PRO A 172 18.45 4.53 16.41
N GLU A 173 19.24 3.46 16.27
CA GLU A 173 20.59 3.49 15.70
C GLU A 173 20.56 3.77 14.19
N LEU A 174 19.66 3.11 13.46
CA LEU A 174 19.43 3.36 12.03
C LEU A 174 18.91 4.78 11.81
N ALA A 175 17.92 5.21 12.61
CA ALA A 175 17.37 6.56 12.55
C ALA A 175 18.44 7.63 12.82
N THR A 176 19.31 7.40 13.81
CA THR A 176 20.42 8.31 14.12
C THR A 176 21.38 8.41 12.94
N SER A 177 21.77 7.27 12.36
CA SER A 177 22.68 7.22 11.20
C SER A 177 22.09 7.90 9.96
N LEU A 178 20.79 7.73 9.70
CA LEU A 178 20.09 8.45 8.63
C LEU A 178 19.99 9.95 8.89
N GLY A 179 19.77 10.36 10.14
CA GLY A 179 19.78 11.78 10.53
C GLY A 179 21.15 12.43 10.33
N GLU A 180 22.24 11.72 10.65
CA GLU A 180 23.62 12.18 10.39
C GLU A 180 23.90 12.28 8.89
N LEU A 181 23.44 11.30 8.09
CA LEU A 181 23.55 11.32 6.64
C LEU A 181 22.85 12.55 6.04
N VAL A 182 21.63 12.85 6.47
CA VAL A 182 20.88 14.03 6.01
C VAL A 182 21.57 15.34 6.38
N LYS A 183 22.18 15.41 7.58
CA LYS A 183 22.92 16.60 8.04
C LYS A 183 24.16 16.86 7.20
N ALA A 184 24.93 15.81 6.91
CA ALA A 184 26.20 15.91 6.21
C ALA A 184 26.06 15.95 4.68
N GLY A 185 25.03 15.32 4.14
CA GLY A 185 24.80 15.13 2.71
C GLY A 185 24.12 16.30 2.00
N GLY A 186 23.81 16.06 0.73
CA GLY A 186 23.05 16.95 -0.15
C GLY A 186 21.73 16.30 -0.61
N ASP A 187 21.23 16.75 -1.76
CA ASP A 187 19.90 16.36 -2.26
C ASP A 187 19.80 14.85 -2.51
N ALA A 188 20.88 14.19 -2.92
CA ALA A 188 20.89 12.74 -3.18
C ALA A 188 20.68 11.93 -1.90
N GLU A 189 21.34 12.31 -0.81
CA GLU A 189 21.19 11.69 0.50
C GLU A 189 19.81 11.97 1.10
N GLY A 190 19.26 13.17 0.88
CA GLY A 190 17.89 13.53 1.25
C GLY A 190 16.85 12.66 0.52
N ASP A 191 16.96 12.59 -0.81
CA ASP A 191 16.08 11.77 -1.66
C ASP A 191 16.17 10.28 -1.29
N PHE A 192 17.39 9.76 -1.07
CA PHE A 192 17.63 8.39 -0.63
C PHE A 192 16.97 8.11 0.73
N THR A 193 17.18 8.99 1.70
CA THR A 193 16.65 8.81 3.05
C THR A 193 15.14 8.78 3.02
N LEU A 194 14.51 9.68 2.27
CA LEU A 194 13.07 9.71 2.09
C LEU A 194 12.55 8.44 1.39
N ALA A 195 13.22 7.99 0.33
CA ALA A 195 12.89 6.75 -0.38
C ALA A 195 13.00 5.51 0.52
N LEU A 196 14.01 5.45 1.39
CA LEU A 196 14.16 4.38 2.35
C LEU A 196 13.06 4.42 3.43
N LEU A 197 12.77 5.61 3.97
CA LEU A 197 11.77 5.77 5.03
C LEU A 197 10.38 5.30 4.60
N GLN A 198 10.02 5.34 3.30
CA GLN A 198 8.76 4.77 2.79
C GLN A 198 8.54 3.30 3.17
N ASN A 199 9.60 2.55 3.47
CA ASN A 199 9.52 1.16 3.93
C ASN A 199 9.24 1.02 5.44
N TYR A 200 9.13 2.13 6.17
CA TYR A 200 9.01 2.19 7.64
C TYR A 200 7.75 2.92 8.12
N LEU A 201 6.70 2.95 7.31
CA LEU A 201 5.44 3.60 7.63
C LEU A 201 4.90 3.12 8.99
N GLY A 202 4.69 4.07 9.91
CA GLY A 202 4.16 3.80 11.25
C GLY A 202 5.22 3.57 12.34
N SER A 203 6.52 3.57 12.01
CA SER A 203 7.58 3.50 13.02
C SER A 203 7.84 4.87 13.68
N THR A 204 7.83 4.91 15.02
CA THR A 204 8.00 6.13 15.82
C THR A 204 9.40 6.73 15.76
N SER A 205 10.43 5.93 15.48
CA SER A 205 11.82 6.40 15.39
C SER A 205 12.08 7.27 14.15
N THR A 206 11.20 7.24 13.16
CA THR A 206 11.36 7.99 11.89
C THR A 206 11.18 9.49 12.08
N ASP A 207 10.45 9.91 13.11
CA ASP A 207 10.12 11.30 13.41
C ASP A 207 11.34 12.23 13.53
N SER A 208 12.44 11.75 14.12
CA SER A 208 13.67 12.55 14.25
C SER A 208 14.30 12.83 12.89
N VAL A 209 14.31 11.84 12.00
CA VAL A 209 14.87 11.92 10.65
C VAL A 209 14.02 12.82 9.76
N LEU A 210 12.69 12.70 9.84
CA LEU A 210 11.78 13.56 9.08
C LEU A 210 11.91 15.03 9.48
N ARG A 211 12.04 15.33 10.79
CA ARG A 211 12.31 16.71 11.24
C ARG A 211 13.65 17.23 10.71
N GLU A 212 14.65 16.36 10.60
CA GLU A 212 15.94 16.73 10.02
C GLU A 212 15.82 17.04 8.52
N LEU A 213 15.10 16.21 7.75
CA LEU A 213 14.80 16.47 6.33
C LEU A 213 14.09 17.82 6.15
N VAL A 214 13.05 18.11 6.94
CA VAL A 214 12.31 19.38 6.87
C VAL A 214 13.20 20.57 7.21
N SER A 215 14.06 20.44 8.22
CA SER A 215 14.98 21.49 8.60
C SER A 215 15.99 21.78 7.47
N ARG A 216 16.62 20.74 6.94
CA ARG A 216 17.71 20.84 5.98
C ARG A 216 17.24 21.27 4.59
N PHE A 217 16.06 20.81 4.18
CA PHE A 217 15.47 20.98 2.85
C PHE A 217 14.21 21.84 2.86
N SER A 218 14.18 22.85 3.74
CA SER A 218 13.03 23.76 3.93
C SER A 218 12.56 24.52 2.69
N HIS A 219 13.33 24.49 1.60
CA HIS A 219 13.02 25.15 0.32
C HIS A 219 12.93 24.16 -0.86
N ASP A 220 13.12 22.84 -0.63
CA ASP A 220 12.96 21.81 -1.67
C ASP A 220 11.58 21.16 -1.56
N GLU A 221 10.64 21.65 -2.36
CA GLU A 221 9.28 21.14 -2.42
C GLU A 221 9.18 19.66 -2.79
N ARG A 222 10.18 19.08 -3.49
CA ARG A 222 10.17 17.65 -3.81
C ARG A 222 10.29 16.82 -2.54
N ILE A 223 11.26 17.16 -1.68
CA ILE A 223 11.50 16.48 -0.41
C ILE A 223 10.36 16.78 0.57
N LEU A 224 9.93 18.04 0.69
CA LEU A 224 8.83 18.42 1.57
C LEU A 224 7.52 17.72 1.19
N SER A 225 7.22 17.61 -0.10
CA SER A 225 6.07 16.85 -0.60
C SER A 225 6.15 15.37 -0.21
N GLY A 226 7.34 14.76 -0.27
CA GLY A 226 7.53 13.38 0.16
C GLY A 226 7.35 13.19 1.67
N VAL A 227 7.90 14.11 2.49
CA VAL A 227 7.69 14.09 3.95
C VAL A 227 6.20 14.24 4.29
N ARG A 228 5.49 15.14 3.59
CA ARG A 228 4.03 15.29 3.72
C ARG A 228 3.30 13.98 3.42
N THR A 229 3.61 13.34 2.29
CA THR A 229 3.02 12.03 1.92
C THR A 229 3.26 10.98 3.00
N PHE A 230 4.47 10.93 3.57
CA PHE A 230 4.81 10.01 4.66
C PHE A 230 3.95 10.26 5.91
N ILE A 231 3.79 11.52 6.32
CA ILE A 231 3.03 11.89 7.53
C ILE A 231 1.53 11.62 7.37
N HIS A 232 0.98 11.92 6.19
CA HIS A 232 -0.45 11.71 5.91
C HIS A 232 -0.81 10.24 5.69
N SER A 233 0.17 9.39 5.36
CA SER A 233 -0.04 7.96 5.25
C SER A 233 -0.47 7.37 6.59
N ILE A 234 -1.62 6.71 6.60
CA ILE A 234 -2.17 6.01 7.77
C ILE A 234 -1.28 4.84 8.20
N GLY A 235 -0.46 4.30 7.30
CA GLY A 235 0.49 3.22 7.58
C GLY A 235 -0.22 2.02 8.21
N ALA A 236 0.28 1.56 9.35
CA ALA A 236 -0.27 0.43 10.11
C ALA A 236 -1.58 0.73 10.89
N ILE A 237 -2.12 1.96 10.81
CA ILE A 237 -3.40 2.27 11.47
C ILE A 237 -4.53 1.69 10.62
N VAL A 238 -5.23 0.68 11.14
CA VAL A 238 -6.42 0.11 10.52
C VAL A 238 -7.62 1.04 10.81
N PRO A 239 -8.23 1.66 9.78
CA PRO A 239 -9.47 2.41 9.96
C PRO A 239 -10.59 1.48 10.42
N THR A 240 -11.22 1.76 11.55
CA THR A 240 -12.35 0.96 12.07
C THR A 240 -13.63 1.78 12.11
N GLY A 241 -14.74 1.21 11.65
CA GLY A 241 -16.05 1.85 11.66
C GLY A 241 -16.23 2.93 10.58
N GLU A 242 -17.41 3.54 10.54
CA GLU A 242 -17.82 4.47 9.47
C GLU A 242 -16.93 5.73 9.38
N PHE A 243 -16.28 6.13 10.47
CA PHE A 243 -15.37 7.29 10.52
C PHE A 243 -13.89 6.91 10.67
N GLY A 244 -13.53 5.64 10.43
CA GLY A 244 -12.20 5.12 10.74
C GLY A 244 -11.05 5.92 10.10
N LEU A 245 -11.23 6.45 8.89
CA LEU A 245 -10.21 7.22 8.20
C LEU A 245 -9.98 8.60 8.85
N ALA A 246 -11.07 9.28 9.21
CA ALA A 246 -11.02 10.54 9.96
C ALA A 246 -10.37 10.35 11.35
N GLU A 247 -10.61 9.21 11.99
CA GLU A 247 -9.98 8.86 13.27
C GLU A 247 -8.48 8.56 13.11
N ALA A 248 -8.08 7.85 12.04
CA ALA A 248 -6.68 7.60 11.73
C ALA A 248 -5.90 8.90 11.50
N TRP A 249 -6.46 9.84 10.74
CA TRP A 249 -5.85 11.16 10.55
C TRP A 249 -5.83 12.01 11.83
N GLN A 250 -6.80 11.83 12.72
CA GLN A 250 -6.79 12.50 14.03
C GLN A 250 -5.62 12.03 14.91
N VAL A 251 -5.26 10.74 14.84
CA VAL A 251 -4.06 10.20 15.51
C VAL A 251 -2.80 10.83 14.94
N LYS A 252 -2.68 10.91 13.61
CA LYS A 252 -1.53 11.55 12.94
C LYS A 252 -1.40 13.03 13.29
N LYS A 253 -2.51 13.77 13.29
CA LYS A 253 -2.56 15.19 13.69
C LYS A 253 -2.05 15.39 15.12
N LYS A 254 -2.48 14.55 16.07
CA LYS A 254 -2.01 14.58 17.46
C LYS A 254 -0.51 14.31 17.58
N SER A 255 0.01 13.36 16.78
CA SER A 255 1.45 13.08 16.75
C SER A 255 2.26 14.30 16.31
N LEU A 256 1.78 14.99 15.26
CA LEU A 256 2.45 16.15 14.69
C LEU A 256 2.49 17.37 15.63
N THR A 257 1.57 17.45 16.61
CA THR A 257 1.60 18.50 17.65
C THR A 257 2.91 18.51 18.45
N ARG A 258 3.58 17.36 18.59
CA ARG A 258 4.89 17.26 19.25
C ARG A 258 6.01 17.97 18.49
N TRP A 259 5.82 18.25 17.20
CA TRP A 259 6.83 18.93 16.38
C TRP A 259 6.78 20.45 16.57
N LEU A 260 5.68 20.99 17.11
CA LEU A 260 5.56 22.42 17.42
C LEU A 260 6.53 22.87 18.54
N THR A 261 7.02 21.92 19.34
CA THR A 261 8.02 22.17 20.38
C THR A 261 9.47 22.04 19.89
N ASP A 262 9.71 21.69 18.63
CA ASP A 262 11.08 21.64 18.06
C ASP A 262 11.70 23.05 18.06
N GLU A 263 13.01 23.18 18.20
CA GLU A 263 13.65 24.52 18.25
C GLU A 263 13.66 25.22 16.88
N ARG A 264 13.60 24.43 15.79
CA ARG A 264 13.82 24.92 14.42
C ARG A 264 12.53 25.45 13.82
N GLN A 265 12.57 26.71 13.38
CA GLN A 265 11.38 27.40 12.85
C GLN A 265 10.78 26.73 11.61
N ALA A 266 11.62 26.16 10.73
CA ALA A 266 11.16 25.44 9.54
C ALA A 266 10.28 24.22 9.90
N VAL A 267 10.68 23.48 10.94
CA VAL A 267 9.94 22.31 11.42
C VAL A 267 8.61 22.72 12.04
N LYS A 268 8.58 23.79 12.84
CA LYS A 268 7.34 24.34 13.39
C LYS A 268 6.37 24.78 12.30
N ALA A 269 6.84 25.55 11.33
CA ALA A 269 6.02 26.06 10.23
C ALA A 269 5.42 24.92 9.39
N PHE A 270 6.23 23.91 9.08
CA PHE A 270 5.79 22.70 8.40
C PHE A 270 4.73 21.94 9.21
N ALA A 271 4.96 21.75 10.50
CA ALA A 271 4.01 21.09 11.39
C ALA A 271 2.68 21.85 11.49
N ASP A 272 2.69 23.17 11.67
CA ASP A 272 1.48 24.00 11.71
C ASP A 272 0.66 23.87 10.42
N GLN A 273 1.34 23.96 9.26
CA GLN A 273 0.70 23.82 7.96
C GLN A 273 0.00 22.47 7.80
N HIS A 274 0.67 21.37 8.13
CA HIS A 274 0.11 20.03 7.93
C HIS A 274 -0.88 19.62 9.02
N ILE A 275 -0.82 20.21 10.22
CA ILE A 275 -1.89 20.11 11.23
C ILE A 275 -3.19 20.72 10.68
N ALA A 276 -3.10 21.89 10.03
CA ALA A 276 -4.25 22.53 9.41
C ALA A 276 -4.77 21.75 8.19
N GLU A 277 -3.88 21.16 7.40
CA GLU A 277 -4.24 20.28 6.27
C GLU A 277 -4.98 19.02 6.73
N LEU A 278 -4.43 18.29 7.71
CA LEU A 278 -5.10 17.14 8.32
C LEU A 278 -6.46 17.52 8.91
N ALA A 279 -6.59 18.70 9.53
CA ALA A 279 -7.88 19.18 10.03
C ALA A 279 -8.93 19.34 8.91
N ARG A 280 -8.52 19.86 7.75
CA ARG A 280 -9.40 19.97 6.57
C ARG A 280 -9.79 18.59 6.04
N MET A 281 -8.84 17.66 5.94
CA MET A 281 -9.08 16.28 5.50
C MET A 281 -10.07 15.55 6.41
N ILE A 282 -9.91 15.70 7.73
CA ILE A 282 -10.81 15.12 8.75
C ILE A 282 -12.23 15.67 8.61
N ALA A 283 -12.38 16.98 8.43
CA ALA A 283 -13.69 17.61 8.26
C ALA A 283 -14.37 17.14 6.96
N ALA A 284 -13.61 17.09 5.86
CA ALA A 284 -14.12 16.62 4.57
C ALA A 284 -14.58 15.15 4.63
N GLU A 285 -13.80 14.29 5.27
CA GLU A 285 -14.16 12.87 5.41
C GLU A 285 -15.39 12.65 6.27
N ARG A 286 -15.52 13.39 7.38
CA ARG A 286 -16.73 13.34 8.21
C ARG A 286 -17.97 13.77 7.45
N HIS A 287 -17.89 14.88 6.72
CA HIS A 287 -18.99 15.35 5.89
C HIS A 287 -19.35 14.33 4.78
N ARG A 288 -18.35 13.70 4.16
CA ARG A 288 -18.55 12.66 3.14
C ARG A 288 -19.36 11.49 3.72
N VAL A 289 -18.97 10.98 4.89
CA VAL A 289 -19.65 9.88 5.58
C VAL A 289 -21.07 10.26 6.00
N GLU A 290 -21.27 11.47 6.53
CA GLU A 290 -22.59 11.99 6.91
C GLU A 290 -23.54 12.09 5.71
N THR A 291 -23.05 12.64 4.59
CA THR A 291 -23.83 12.75 3.34
C THR A 291 -24.23 11.37 2.81
N GLU A 292 -23.31 10.41 2.86
CA GLU A 292 -23.55 9.03 2.42
C GLU A 292 -24.59 8.33 3.32
N ARG A 293 -24.54 8.58 4.63
CA ARG A 293 -25.53 8.05 5.58
C ARG A 293 -26.93 8.61 5.31
N GLU A 294 -27.05 9.92 5.10
CA GLU A 294 -28.32 10.55 4.75
C GLU A 294 -28.92 9.99 3.46
N LEU A 295 -28.09 9.74 2.44
CA LEU A 295 -28.53 9.10 1.20
C LEU A 295 -29.05 7.67 1.44
N ARG A 296 -28.32 6.87 2.24
CA ARG A 296 -28.73 5.51 2.62
C ARG A 296 -30.03 5.48 3.42
N GLU A 297 -30.25 6.47 4.29
CA GLU A 297 -31.50 6.61 5.04
C GLU A 297 -32.66 6.95 4.09
N ARG A 298 -32.48 7.92 3.18
CA ARG A 298 -33.50 8.31 2.19
C ARG A 298 -33.90 7.15 1.27
N SER A 299 -32.93 6.41 0.73
CA SER A 299 -33.23 5.26 -0.13
C SER A 299 -33.99 4.16 0.61
N ARG A 300 -33.66 3.91 1.89
CA ARG A 300 -34.39 2.94 2.72
C ARG A 300 -35.85 3.37 2.94
N TYR A 301 -36.10 4.65 3.20
CA TYR A 301 -37.45 5.17 3.33
C TYR A 301 -38.25 5.07 2.03
N GLU A 302 -37.62 5.30 0.88
CA GLU A 302 -38.25 5.15 -0.44
C GLU A 302 -38.64 3.68 -0.71
N ASP A 303 -37.76 2.72 -0.43
CA ASP A 303 -38.03 1.28 -0.58
C ASP A 303 -39.14 0.78 0.37
N GLU A 304 -39.16 1.22 1.62
CA GLU A 304 -40.20 0.86 2.60
C GLU A 304 -41.57 1.47 2.25
N SER A 305 -41.59 2.67 1.66
CA SER A 305 -42.82 3.32 1.20
C SER A 305 -43.40 2.73 -0.09
N GLY A 306 -42.60 1.96 -0.84
CA GLY A 306 -43.00 1.28 -2.09
C GLY A 306 -43.81 -0.01 -1.89
N HIS A 307 -44.09 -0.43 -0.65
CA HIS A 307 -44.88 -1.62 -0.33
C HIS A 307 -46.29 -1.36 0.21
N ASP A 308 -46.81 -0.12 0.09
CA ASP A 308 -48.23 0.18 0.33
C ASP A 308 -48.99 0.46 -0.98
N HIS A 309 -49.05 -0.54 -1.85
CA HIS A 309 -50.04 -0.59 -2.93
C HIS A 309 -51.01 -1.73 -2.69
N GLY A 310 -51.95 -1.46 -1.77
CA GLY A 310 -53.37 -1.75 -1.91
C GLY A 310 -53.73 -3.11 -2.50
N TYR A 311 -53.86 -4.11 -1.62
CA TYR A 311 -54.70 -5.26 -1.92
C TYR A 311 -56.14 -4.78 -2.15
N ARG A 312 -56.49 -4.60 -3.44
CA ARG A 312 -57.87 -4.36 -3.87
C ARG A 312 -58.47 -5.71 -4.26
N PRO A 313 -59.40 -6.27 -3.48
CA PRO A 313 -60.05 -7.53 -3.86
C PRO A 313 -60.86 -7.27 -5.14
N LYS A 314 -60.65 -8.11 -6.16
CA LYS A 314 -61.47 -8.08 -7.39
C LYS A 314 -62.84 -8.72 -7.08
N PRO A 315 -63.95 -8.08 -7.45
CA PRO A 315 -65.28 -8.68 -7.32
C PRO A 315 -65.52 -9.67 -8.47
N PHE A 316 -66.01 -10.85 -8.09
CA PHE A 316 -66.61 -11.96 -8.86
C PHE A 316 -65.86 -12.49 -10.10
#